data_AF-A0ABD0RR13-F1
#
_entry.id   AF-A0ABD0RR13-F1
#
_cell.length_a   1.000
_cell.length_b   1.000
_cell.length_c   1.000
_cell.angle_alpha   90.00
_cell.angle_beta   90.00
_cell.angle_gamma   90.00
#
_symmetry.space_group_name_H-M   'P 1'
#
loop_
_entity.id
_entity.type
_entity.pdbx_description
1 polymer ?
#
loop_
_entity_poly.entity_id
_entity_poly.type
_entity_poly.pdbx_seq_one_letter_code
_entity_poly.pdbx_strand_id
1 'polypeptide(L)' 'IADKIYNLFNGYTSGKEQQTAYNTLMDLGSPTLHRVLYHYNQRYESFGEFTWRCEDELGP' A
#
# COMPACT_ATOMS: atom_id res chain seq x y z
N ILE A 1 -2.94 1.71 -9.03
CA ILE A 1 -2.02 1.04 -8.06
C ILE A 1 -2.42 1.39 -6.63
N ALA A 2 -2.54 2.66 -6.26
CA ALA A 2 -3.02 3.08 -4.93
C ALA A 2 -4.29 2.33 -4.48
N ASP A 3 -5.35 2.34 -5.30
CA ASP A 3 -6.62 1.65 -4.98
C ASP A 3 -6.44 0.12 -4.84
N LYS A 4 -5.54 -0.49 -5.63
CA LYS A 4 -5.19 -1.92 -5.51
C LYS A 4 -4.53 -2.20 -4.17
N ILE A 5 -3.57 -1.36 -3.76
CA ILE A 5 -2.87 -1.51 -2.47
C ILE A 5 -3.86 -1.32 -1.31
N TYR A 6 -4.74 -0.32 -1.40
CA TYR A 6 -5.79 -0.12 -0.40
C TYR A 6 -6.70 -1.36 -0.26
N ASN A 7 -7.11 -1.96 -1.37
CA ASN A 7 -7.92 -3.18 -1.34
C ASN A 7 -7.16 -4.38 -0.76
N LEU A 8 -5.86 -4.53 -1.07
CA LEU A 8 -5.03 -5.60 -0.51
C LEU A 8 -4.83 -5.45 1.01
N PHE A 9 -4.68 -4.22 1.51
CA PHE A 9 -4.62 -3.94 2.94
C PHE A 9 -5.96 -4.22 3.63
N ASN A 10 -7.09 -3.89 3.01
CA ASN A 10 -8.41 -4.14 3.61
C ASN A 10 -8.98 -5.55 3.34
N GLY A 11 -8.23 -6.44 2.68
CA GLY A 11 -8.69 -7.77 2.25
C GLY A 11 -8.88 -8.80 3.37
N TYR A 12 -8.68 -8.44 4.64
CA TYR A 12 -8.50 -9.35 5.77
C TYR A 12 -7.23 -10.21 5.61
N THR A 13 -6.09 -9.51 5.61
CA THR A 13 -4.71 -9.94 5.85
C THR A 13 -4.40 -11.43 5.65
N SER A 14 -4.58 -11.95 4.43
CA SER A 14 -3.92 -13.20 4.07
C SER A 14 -2.44 -12.91 3.75
N GLY A 15 -1.51 -13.78 4.18
CA GLY A 15 -0.09 -13.59 3.87
C GLY A 15 0.23 -13.48 2.37
N LYS A 16 -0.66 -13.99 1.50
CA LYS A 16 -0.55 -13.82 0.04
C LYS A 16 -0.84 -12.38 -0.42
N GLU A 17 -1.80 -11.69 0.19
CA GLU A 17 -2.12 -10.31 -0.15
C GLU A 17 -1.02 -9.37 0.31
N GLN A 18 -0.48 -9.59 1.51
CA GLN A 18 0.70 -8.88 2.00
C GLN A 18 1.88 -9.03 1.03
N GLN A 19 2.22 -10.27 0.66
CA GLN A 19 3.30 -10.53 -0.29
C GLN A 19 3.04 -9.89 -1.66
N THR A 20 1.79 -9.92 -2.13
CA THR A 20 1.41 -9.31 -3.41
C THR A 20 1.50 -7.79 -3.37
N ALA A 21 1.10 -7.16 -2.26
CA ALA A 21 1.22 -5.73 -2.04
C ALA A 21 2.70 -5.33 -2.00
N TYR A 22 3.52 -6.04 -1.21
CA TYR A 22 4.95 -5.81 -1.10
C TYR A 22 5.65 -5.91 -2.47
N ASN A 23 5.44 -7.02 -3.19
CA ASN A 23 6.03 -7.18 -4.53
C ASN A 23 5.59 -6.08 -5.49
N THR A 24 4.28 -5.75 -5.49
CA THR A 24 3.74 -4.67 -6.34
C THR A 24 4.40 -3.33 -6.03
N LEU A 25 4.77 -3.03 -4.78
CA LEU A 25 5.42 -1.79 -4.39
C LEU A 25 6.93 -1.80 -4.69
N MET A 26 7.62 -2.92 -4.45
CA MET A 26 9.06 -3.08 -4.71
C MET A 26 9.41 -3.08 -6.20
N ASP A 27 8.50 -3.57 -7.06
CA ASP A 27 8.67 -3.53 -8.51
C ASP A 27 8.55 -2.11 -9.09
N LEU A 28 8.11 -1.12 -8.28
CA LEU A 28 8.01 0.26 -8.71
C LEU A 28 9.35 0.98 -8.55
N GLY A 29 9.74 1.70 -9.61
CA GLY A 29 10.77 2.73 -9.47
C GLY A 29 10.32 3.85 -8.52
N SER A 30 11.29 4.51 -7.89
CA SER A 30 11.07 5.59 -6.91
C SER A 30 10.07 6.68 -7.36
N PRO A 31 10.09 7.19 -8.61
CA PRO A 31 9.10 8.19 -9.05
C PRO A 31 7.67 7.66 -9.07
N THR A 32 7.48 6.38 -9.41
CA THR A 32 6.15 5.75 -9.47
C THR A 32 5.65 5.46 -8.07
N LEU A 33 6.52 4.99 -7.17
CA LEU A 33 6.17 4.79 -5.76
C LEU A 33 5.70 6.09 -5.10
N HIS A 34 6.38 7.21 -5.37
CA HIS A 34 5.97 8.53 -4.87
C HIS A 34 4.57 8.93 -5.35
N ARG A 35 4.23 8.65 -6.62
CA ARG A 35 2.88 8.89 -7.14
C ARG A 35 1.83 8.00 -6.46
N VAL A 36 2.18 6.75 -6.16
CA VAL A 36 1.29 5.83 -5.42
C VAL A 36 1.01 6.37 -4.02
N LEU A 37 2.06 6.78 -3.28
CA LEU A 37 1.93 7.41 -1.97
C LEU A 37 1.02 8.64 -2.05
N TYR A 38 1.29 9.57 -2.98
CA TYR A 38 0.48 10.78 -3.15
C TYR A 38 -1.00 10.46 -3.38
N HIS A 39 -1.30 9.59 -4.36
CA HIS A 39 -2.69 9.25 -4.68
C HIS A 39 -3.38 8.42 -3.60
N TYR A 40 -2.63 7.58 -2.87
CA TYR A 40 -3.17 6.82 -1.74
C TYR A 40 -3.60 7.79 -0.64
N ASN A 41 -2.71 8.69 -0.21
CA ASN A 41 -3.02 9.64 0.86
C ASN A 41 -4.17 10.58 0.47
N GLN A 42 -4.18 11.08 -0.76
CA GLN A 42 -5.28 11.92 -1.22
C GLN A 42 -6.68 11.27 -1.12
N ARG A 43 -6.79 9.94 -1.11
CA ARG A 43 -8.07 9.22 -1.06
C ARG A 43 -8.35 8.52 0.26
N TYR A 44 -7.31 8.00 0.91
CA TYR A 44 -7.44 7.02 1.97
C TYR A 44 -6.76 7.43 3.28
N GLU A 45 -6.16 8.62 3.35
CA GLU A 45 -5.48 9.12 4.56
C GLU A 45 -6.40 9.14 5.80
N SER A 46 -7.70 9.34 5.62
CA SER A 46 -8.68 9.24 6.72
C SER A 46 -8.78 7.84 7.35
N PHE A 47 -8.27 6.81 6.69
CA PHE A 47 -8.24 5.41 7.14
C PHE A 47 -6.80 4.93 7.46
N GLY A 48 -5.86 5.88 7.58
CA GLY A 48 -4.44 5.63 7.77
C GLY A 48 -3.63 6.11 6.57
N GLU A 49 -2.59 6.89 6.83
CA GLU A 49 -1.64 7.30 5.80
C GLU A 49 -0.86 6.11 5.24
N PHE A 50 -0.40 6.24 3.99
CA PHE A 50 0.22 5.16 3.23
C PHE A 50 1.39 4.49 3.96
N THR A 51 2.32 5.28 4.52
CA THR A 51 3.48 4.75 5.24
C THR A 51 3.06 3.95 6.47
N TRP A 52 2.16 4.51 7.27
CA TRP A 52 1.62 3.85 8.45
C TRP A 52 0.89 2.55 8.10
N ARG A 53 0.07 2.55 7.04
CA ARG A 53 -0.61 1.33 6.57
C ARG A 53 0.37 0.29 6.01
N CYS A 54 1.49 0.70 5.43
CA CYS A 54 2.52 -0.25 5.02
C CYS A 54 3.16 -0.93 6.25
N GLU A 55 3.50 -0.18 7.29
CA GLU A 55 4.06 -0.76 8.52
C GLU A 55 3.06 -1.68 9.23
N ASP A 56 1.79 -1.29 9.30
CA ASP A 56 0.73 -2.09 9.94
C ASP A 56 0.47 -3.42 9.20
N GLU A 57 0.42 -3.38 7.87
CA GLU A 57 0.01 -4.53 7.05
C GLU A 57 1.19 -5.37 6.56
N LEU A 58 2.39 -4.81 6.45
CA LEU A 58 3.58 -5.51 5.92
C LEU A 58 4.67 -5.73 6.98
N GLY A 59 4.55 -5.07 8.13
CA GLY A 59 5.55 -5.08 9.19
C GLY A 59 6.68 -4.06 8.98
N PRO A 60 7.57 -3.94 9.99
CA PRO A 60 8.74 -3.06 9.94
C PRO A 60 9.83 -3.53 8.96
#